data_AF-A0A6L4Z2L5-F1
#
_entry.id   AF-A0A6L4Z2L5-F1
#
_cell.length_a   1.000
_cell.length_b   1.000
_cell.length_c   1.000
_cell.angle_alpha   90.00
_cell.angle_beta   90.00
_cell.angle_gamma   90.00
#
_symmetry.space_group_name_H-M   'P 1'
#
loop_
_entity.id
_entity.type
_entity.pdbx_description
1 polymer ?
#
loop_
_entity_poly.entity_id
_entity_poly.type
_entity_poly.pdbx_seq_one_letter_code
_entity_poly.pdbx_strand_id
1 'polypeptide(L)'
;MIKQEIPSYIIKKLTFFHCKRGPKRCYLCQEQRSEKVCLLKLCPNDGIARRMIQVKINDKNLLCEIEVVRLFNDMPEAELFAQEKNIVIDFGKEGS
;
A
#
# COMPACT_ATOMS: atom_id res chain seq x y z
N MET A 1 7.29 -14.47 22.21
CA MET A 1 6.58 -13.96 21.02
C MET A 1 7.35 -12.76 20.52
N ILE A 2 8.09 -12.90 19.41
CA ILE A 2 8.86 -11.79 18.84
C ILE A 2 7.82 -10.81 18.28
N LYS A 3 7.63 -9.67 18.96
CA LYS A 3 6.96 -8.51 18.37
C LYS A 3 7.82 -8.12 17.19
N GLN A 4 7.49 -8.59 15.98
CA GLN A 4 8.11 -8.05 14.79
C GLN A 4 7.81 -6.55 14.82
N GLU A 5 8.86 -5.73 14.84
CA GLU A 5 8.76 -4.30 14.62
C GLU A 5 8.34 -4.12 13.16
N ILE A 6 7.04 -4.29 12.91
CA ILE A 6 6.46 -4.09 11.59
C ILE A 6 6.65 -2.59 11.30
N PRO A 7 7.35 -2.21 10.23
CA PRO A 7 7.47 -0.82 9.84
C PRO A 7 6.07 -0.23 9.73
N SER A 8 5.84 0.90 10.41
CA SER A 8 4.49 1.43 10.53
C SER A 8 3.95 1.92 9.18
N TYR A 9 4.82 2.24 8.22
CA TYR A 9 4.44 2.81 6.94
C TYR A 9 5.24 2.23 5.77
N ILE A 10 4.58 2.12 4.61
CA ILE A 10 5.18 1.76 3.33
C ILE A 10 4.67 2.69 2.22
N ILE A 11 5.46 2.89 1.18
CA ILE A 11 4.99 3.50 -0.07
C ILE A 11 4.81 2.39 -1.10
N LYS A 12 3.63 2.34 -1.73
CA LYS A 12 3.34 1.34 -2.77
C LYS A 12 2.45 1.92 -3.88
N LYS A 13 2.74 1.52 -5.12
CA LYS A 13 1.83 1.76 -6.25
C LYS A 13 0.63 0.82 -6.14
N LEU A 14 -0.57 1.39 -6.09
CA LEU A 14 -1.81 0.63 -6.13
C LEU A 14 -2.59 0.99 -7.40
N THR A 15 -3.07 -0.04 -8.08
CA THR A 15 -4.05 0.13 -9.15
C THR A 15 -5.44 0.22 -8.54
N PHE A 16 -6.14 1.31 -8.83
CA PHE A 16 -7.54 1.48 -8.48
C PHE A 16 -8.41 1.09 -9.66
N PHE A 17 -9.40 0.25 -9.38
CA PHE A 17 -10.41 -0.14 -10.35
C PHE A 17 -11.74 0.48 -9.94
N HIS A 18 -12.52 0.91 -10.93
CA HIS A 18 -13.87 1.43 -10.70
C HIS A 18 -14.77 0.41 -9.98
N CYS A 19 -14.60 -0.90 -10.23
CA CYS A 19 -15.41 -1.94 -9.57
C CYS A 19 -14.66 -3.26 -9.34
N LYS A 20 -15.28 -4.15 -8.53
CA LYS A 20 -14.76 -5.49 -8.20
C LYS A 20 -14.57 -6.43 -9.39
N ARG A 21 -15.23 -6.16 -10.53
CA ARG A 21 -15.14 -7.01 -11.75
C ARG A 21 -13.80 -6.84 -12.48
N GLY A 22 -13.13 -5.70 -12.29
CA GLY A 22 -11.84 -5.38 -12.89
C GLY A 22 -11.87 -5.14 -14.40
N PRO A 23 -10.71 -4.80 -15.01
CA PRO A 23 -10.61 -4.36 -16.40
C PRO A 23 -10.88 -5.47 -17.42
N LYS A 24 -10.73 -6.75 -17.04
CA LYS A 24 -11.05 -7.87 -17.94
C LYS A 24 -12.56 -7.96 -18.26
N ARG A 25 -13.42 -7.35 -17.44
CA ARG A 25 -14.89 -7.52 -17.53
C ARG A 25 -15.69 -6.22 -17.44
N CYS A 26 -15.04 -5.06 -17.27
CA CYS A 26 -15.70 -3.77 -17.13
C CYS A 26 -14.99 -2.72 -18.00
N TYR A 27 -15.72 -2.15 -18.97
CA TYR A 27 -15.18 -1.14 -19.89
C TYR A 27 -14.69 0.12 -19.15
N LEU A 28 -15.43 0.60 -18.15
CA LEU A 28 -14.99 1.72 -17.30
C LEU A 28 -13.69 1.40 -16.57
N CYS A 29 -13.47 0.17 -16.13
CA CYS A 29 -12.19 -0.22 -15.53
C CYS A 29 -11.04 -0.32 -16.54
N GLN A 30 -11.33 -0.52 -17.84
CA GLN A 30 -10.32 -0.47 -18.89
C GLN A 30 -9.88 0.97 -19.16
N GLU A 31 -10.84 1.88 -19.28
CA GLU A 31 -10.56 3.30 -19.61
C GLU A 31 -10.09 4.12 -18.41
N GLN A 32 -10.64 3.86 -17.22
CA GLN A 32 -10.40 4.67 -16.01
C GLN A 32 -9.46 3.97 -15.01
N ARG A 33 -8.62 3.04 -15.48
CA ARG A 33 -7.56 2.48 -14.64
C ARG A 33 -6.63 3.61 -14.23
N SER A 34 -6.54 3.86 -12.93
CA SER A 34 -5.59 4.80 -12.38
C SER A 34 -4.62 4.08 -11.46
N GLU A 35 -3.34 4.28 -11.72
CA GLU A 35 -2.29 3.94 -10.76
C GLU A 35 -2.00 5.17 -9.92
N LYS A 36 -1.96 4.95 -8.60
CA LYS A 36 -1.62 5.98 -7.63
C LYS A 36 -0.52 5.45 -6.72
N VAL A 37 0.42 6.32 -6.40
CA VAL A 37 1.39 6.05 -5.34
C VAL A 37 0.69 6.31 -4.02
N CYS A 38 0.75 5.35 -3.09
CA CYS A 38 0.03 5.43 -1.83
C CYS A 38 1.02 5.30 -0.67
N LEU A 39 0.92 6.20 0.31
CA LEU A 39 1.48 5.97 1.63
C LEU A 39 0.46 5.16 2.43
N LEU A 40 0.88 3.98 2.86
CA LEU A 40 0.05 3.01 3.57
C LEU A 40 0.60 2.84 4.97
N LYS A 41 -0.28 2.85 5.96
CA LYS A 41 0.06 2.49 7.33
C LYS A 41 -0.21 1.01 7.52
N LEU A 42 0.77 0.25 8.00
CA LEU A 42 0.59 -1.14 8.39
C LEU A 42 0.00 -1.18 9.80
N CYS A 43 -1.22 -1.69 9.92
CA CYS A 43 -1.93 -1.76 11.20
C CYS A 43 -1.76 -3.15 11.82
N PRO A 44 -1.59 -3.24 13.15
CA PRO A 44 -1.75 -4.51 13.85
C PRO A 44 -3.20 -4.99 13.70
N ASN A 45 -3.39 -6.31 13.60
CA ASN A 45 -4.73 -6.90 13.54
C ASN A 45 -5.45 -6.62 14.86
N ASP A 46 -6.44 -5.73 14.83
CA ASP A 46 -7.24 -5.31 15.98
C ASP A 46 -8.71 -5.77 15.87
N GLY A 47 -9.00 -6.69 14.95
CA GLY A 47 -10.34 -7.22 14.70
C GLY A 47 -11.25 -6.29 13.90
N ILE A 48 -10.79 -5.12 13.46
CA ILE A 48 -11.52 -4.24 12.55
C ILE A 48 -11.27 -4.68 11.11
N ALA A 49 -12.33 -4.90 10.33
CA ALA A 49 -12.22 -5.30 8.93
C ALA A 49 -11.61 -4.17 8.09
N ARG A 50 -10.28 -4.20 7.91
CA ARG A 50 -9.53 -3.31 7.02
C ARG A 50 -9.15 -4.00 5.71
N ARG A 51 -8.78 -3.20 4.72
CA ARG A 51 -8.18 -3.72 3.49
C ARG A 51 -6.86 -4.41 3.86
N MET A 52 -6.66 -5.62 3.37
CA MET A 52 -5.40 -6.33 3.53
C MET A 52 -4.58 -6.27 2.24
N ILE A 53 -3.27 -6.21 2.37
CA ILE A 53 -2.33 -6.38 1.26
C ILE A 53 -1.22 -7.33 1.66
N GLN A 54 -0.65 -7.99 0.65
CA GLN A 54 0.58 -8.73 0.82
C GLN A 54 1.78 -7.80 0.60
N VAL A 55 2.69 -7.80 1.56
CA VAL A 55 3.92 -7.01 1.56
C VAL A 55 5.10 -7.94 1.80
N LYS A 56 6.23 -7.67 1.13
CA LYS A 56 7.47 -8.42 1.34
C LYS A 56 8.38 -7.61 2.25
N ILE A 57 8.51 -8.04 3.50
CA ILE A 57 9.34 -7.40 4.53
C ILE A 57 10.38 -8.44 4.97
N ASN A 58 11.67 -8.09 4.95
CA ASN A 58 12.76 -9.00 5.31
C ASN A 58 12.68 -10.38 4.59
N ASP A 59 12.43 -10.33 3.28
CA ASP A 59 12.23 -11.51 2.41
C ASP A 59 11.05 -12.43 2.77
N LYS A 60 10.20 -12.03 3.71
CA LYS A 60 8.98 -12.74 4.07
C LYS A 60 7.77 -12.04 3.48
N ASN A 61 6.89 -12.84 2.87
CA ASN A 61 5.57 -12.39 2.46
C ASN A 61 4.68 -12.35 3.70
N LEU A 62 4.27 -11.15 4.10
CA LEU A 62 3.37 -10.91 5.21
C LEU A 62 2.04 -10.36 4.68
N LEU A 63 0.94 -10.88 5.21
CA LEU A 63 -0.38 -10.30 5.00
C LEU A 63 -0.65 -9.30 6.11
N CYS A 64 -0.79 -8.03 5.74
CA CYS A 64 -0.97 -6.95 6.70
C CYS A 64 -2.27 -6.20 6.41
N GLU A 65 -2.97 -5.80 7.48
CA GLU A 65 -4.01 -4.80 7.40
C GLU A 65 -3.40 -3.45 7.09
N ILE A 66 -4.05 -2.68 6.22
CA ILE A 66 -3.60 -1.36 5.84
C ILE A 66 -4.68 -0.30 6.03
N GLU A 67 -4.18 0.90 6.31
CA GLU A 67 -4.90 2.15 6.18
C GLU A 67 -4.21 2.99 5.10
N VAL A 68 -4.98 3.52 4.15
CA VAL A 68 -4.45 4.46 3.15
C VAL A 68 -4.34 5.82 3.81
N VAL A 69 -3.11 6.26 4.10
CA VAL A 69 -2.86 7.55 4.74
C VAL A 69 -3.01 8.68 3.72
N ARG A 70 -2.41 8.50 2.54
CA ARG A 70 -2.42 9.52 1.48
C ARG A 70 -2.15 8.92 0.10
N LEU A 71 -2.73 9.53 -0.92
CA LEU A 71 -2.49 9.25 -2.34
C LEU A 71 -1.62 10.36 -2.94
N PHE A 72 -0.72 9.96 -3.82
CA PHE A 72 0.24 10.80 -4.53
C PHE A 72 0.19 10.48 -6.03
N ASN A 73 0.66 11.42 -6.84
CA ASN A 73 0.74 11.22 -8.29
C ASN A 73 2.00 10.45 -8.67
N ASP A 74 3.10 10.64 -7.95
CA ASP A 74 4.38 9.98 -8.21
C ASP A 74 5.13 9.59 -6.92
N MET A 75 6.23 8.84 -7.10
CA MET A 75 7.06 8.35 -5.99
C MET A 75 7.83 9.48 -5.30
N PRO A 76 8.50 10.41 -6.02
CA PRO A 76 9.18 11.53 -5.39
C PRO A 76 8.29 12.36 -4.47
N GLU A 77 7.04 12.65 -4.86
CA GLU A 77 6.08 13.39 -4.03
C GLU A 77 5.79 12.66 -2.71
N ALA A 78 5.63 11.34 -2.77
CA ALA A 78 5.37 10.52 -1.60
C ALA A 78 6.58 10.44 -0.65
N GLU A 79 7.79 10.33 -1.21
CA GLU A 79 9.04 10.29 -0.46
C GLU A 79 9.32 11.62 0.24
N LEU A 80 9.16 12.74 -0.47
CA LEU A 80 9.30 14.08 0.12
C LEU A 80 8.33 14.28 1.28
N PHE A 81 7.06 13.91 1.09
CA PHE A 81 6.07 14.02 2.16
C PHE A 81 6.45 13.20 3.41
N ALA A 82 6.97 11.98 3.21
CA ALA A 82 7.40 11.16 4.33
C ALA A 82 8.64 11.73 5.03
N GLN A 83 9.60 12.29 4.28
CA GLN A 83 10.75 12.99 4.86
C GLN A 83 10.31 14.20 5.68
N GLU A 84 9.45 15.06 5.13
CA GLU A 84 8.91 16.23 5.83
C GLU A 84 8.16 15.86 7.12
N LYS A 85 7.45 14.73 7.10
CA LYS A 85 6.69 14.23 8.25
C LYS A 85 7.49 13.30 9.17
N ASN A 86 8.78 13.07 8.90
CA ASN A 86 9.64 12.15 9.64
C ASN A 86 9.04 10.73 9.74
N ILE A 87 8.38 10.29 8.66
CA ILE A 87 7.79 8.96 8.55
C ILE A 87 8.85 7.99 8.04
N VAL A 88 9.13 6.96 8.84
CA VAL A 88 10.02 5.87 8.43
C VAL A 88 9.27 4.95 7.47
N ILE A 89 9.74 4.87 6.23
CA ILE A 89 9.17 4.04 5.17
C ILE A 89 10.01 2.79 4.99
N ASP A 90 9.36 1.63 4.90
CA ASP A 90 9.99 0.42 4.36
C ASP A 90 9.67 0.30 2.86
N PHE A 91 10.71 0.26 2.03
CA PHE A 91 10.61 -0.02 0.61
C PHE A 91 10.49 -1.52 0.43
N GLY A 92 9.32 -2.08 0.78
CA GLY A 92 9.05 -3.49 0.60
C GLY A 92 9.35 -3.90 -0.85
N LYS A 93 10.29 -4.82 -1.05
CA LYS A 93 10.68 -5.25 -2.41
C LYS A 93 9.47 -5.84 -3.10
N GLU A 94 9.08 -5.30 -4.25
CA GLU A 94 8.06 -5.93 -5.09
C GLU A 94 8.60 -7.32 -5.48
N GLY A 95 7.91 -8.37 -5.03
CA GLY A 95 8.21 -9.74 -5.44
C GLY A 95 8.09 -9.81 -6.96
N SER A 96 9.23 -10.00 -7.63
CA SER A 96 9.32 -10.36 -9.04
C SER A 96 8.61 -11.68 -9.32
#